data_AF-A0A6P7GPX2-F1
#
_entry.id   AF-A0A6P7GPX2-F1
#
_cell.length_a   1.000
_cell.length_b   1.000
_cell.length_c   1.000
_cell.angle_alpha   90.00
_cell.angle_beta   90.00
_cell.angle_gamma   90.00
#
_symmetry.space_group_name_H-M   'P 1'
#
loop_
_entity.id
_entity.type
_entity.pdbx_description
1 polymer ?
#
loop_
_entity_poly.entity_id
_entity_poly.type
_entity_poly.pdbx_seq_one_letter_code
_entity_poly.pdbx_strand_id
1 'polypeptide(L)'
;MKPETDYAEKINEISKQFLCVYPLNNFNWQNIFNIFLPEDVQELLLNKTVNSELVLKYPIQIKYQKLFLKYILDKLESLQAASEIDLEESTIHDDLYRTAAW
;
A
#
# COMPACT_ATOMS: atom_id res chain seq x y z
N MET A 1 1.04 8.80 -20.31
CA MET A 1 0.22 9.38 -19.23
C MET A 1 1.18 9.74 -18.10
N LYS A 2 1.10 10.95 -17.52
CA LYS A 2 1.99 11.30 -16.40
C LYS A 2 1.62 10.40 -15.21
N PRO A 3 2.60 9.89 -14.44
CA PRO A 3 2.35 8.92 -13.35
C PRO A 3 1.36 9.44 -12.30
N GLU A 4 1.34 10.76 -12.05
CA GLU A 4 0.41 11.41 -11.13
C GLU A 4 -1.07 11.34 -11.57
N THR A 5 -1.33 11.32 -12.88
CA THR A 5 -2.71 11.29 -13.43
C THR A 5 -3.35 9.91 -13.26
N ASP A 6 -2.53 8.86 -13.21
CA ASP A 6 -2.98 7.46 -13.09
C ASP A 6 -3.46 7.13 -11.67
N TYR A 7 -2.74 7.59 -10.63
CA TYR A 7 -3.14 7.34 -9.24
C TYR A 7 -4.46 8.00 -8.86
N ALA A 8 -4.71 9.21 -9.34
CA ALA A 8 -5.95 9.93 -9.02
C ALA A 8 -7.19 9.19 -9.52
N GLU A 9 -7.14 8.64 -10.74
CA GLU A 9 -8.24 7.84 -11.30
C GLU A 9 -8.45 6.54 -10.52
N LYS A 10 -7.37 5.81 -10.21
CA LYS A 10 -7.42 4.59 -9.41
C LYS A 10 -8.00 4.84 -8.01
N ILE A 11 -7.57 5.91 -7.35
CA ILE A 11 -8.07 6.30 -6.03
C ILE A 11 -9.53 6.71 -6.10
N ASN A 12 -9.98 7.37 -7.16
CA ASN A 12 -11.40 7.69 -7.32
C ASN A 12 -12.26 6.41 -7.39
N GLU A 13 -11.80 5.36 -8.08
CA GLU A 13 -12.51 4.08 -8.11
C GLU A 13 -12.50 3.35 -6.75
N ILE A 14 -11.38 3.41 -6.03
CA ILE A 14 -11.28 2.86 -4.66
C ILE A 14 -12.20 3.63 -3.70
N SER A 15 -12.24 4.96 -3.83
CA SER A 15 -13.11 5.85 -3.04
C SER A 15 -14.58 5.52 -3.25
N LYS A 16 -15.02 5.32 -4.50
CA LYS A 16 -16.39 4.88 -4.80
C LYS A 16 -16.74 3.56 -4.10
N GLN A 17 -15.87 2.56 -4.20
CA GLN A 17 -16.05 1.26 -3.53
C GLN A 17 -16.11 1.42 -2.00
N PHE A 18 -15.24 2.25 -1.43
CA PHE A 18 -15.23 2.54 0.00
C PHE A 18 -16.51 3.21 0.49
N LEU A 19 -16.96 4.26 -0.21
CA LEU A 19 -18.17 5.01 0.15
C LEU A 19 -19.44 4.17 0.02
N CYS A 20 -19.44 3.18 -0.88
CA CYS A 20 -20.53 2.22 -1.03
C CYS A 20 -20.47 1.05 -0.02
N VAL A 21 -19.52 1.08 0.93
CA VAL A 21 -19.31 -0.01 1.91
C VAL A 21 -19.13 -1.37 1.21
N TYR A 22 -18.44 -1.36 0.07
CA TYR A 22 -18.22 -2.56 -0.71
C TYR A 22 -17.36 -3.56 0.09
N PRO A 23 -17.55 -4.89 -0.04
CA PRO A 23 -16.73 -5.83 0.70
C PRO A 23 -15.24 -5.72 0.35
N LEU A 24 -14.38 -5.48 1.36
CA LEU A 24 -12.93 -5.26 1.23
C LEU A 24 -12.20 -6.37 0.45
N ASN A 25 -12.63 -7.61 0.64
CA ASN A 25 -12.16 -8.80 -0.07
C ASN A 25 -12.43 -8.78 -1.59
N ASN A 26 -13.37 -7.95 -2.04
CA ASN A 26 -13.72 -7.81 -3.45
C ASN A 26 -13.21 -6.50 -4.05
N PHE A 27 -12.49 -5.67 -3.29
CA PHE A 27 -11.99 -4.39 -3.79
C PHE A 27 -11.11 -4.58 -5.01
N ASN A 28 -11.41 -3.81 -6.05
CA ASN A 28 -10.48 -3.60 -7.14
C ASN A 28 -9.48 -2.51 -6.73
N TRP A 29 -8.32 -2.95 -6.25
CA TRP A 29 -7.21 -2.08 -5.83
C TRP A 29 -6.37 -1.53 -6.98
N GLN A 30 -6.66 -1.90 -8.24
CA GLN A 30 -6.00 -1.36 -9.43
C GLN A 30 -4.46 -1.39 -9.36
N ASN A 31 -3.91 -2.37 -8.64
CA ASN A 31 -2.47 -2.54 -8.40
C ASN A 31 -1.77 -1.30 -7.82
N ILE A 32 -2.46 -0.48 -7.00
CA ILE A 32 -1.82 0.70 -6.38
C ILE A 32 -0.66 0.33 -5.45
N PHE A 33 -0.60 -0.91 -4.94
CA PHE A 33 0.42 -1.39 -4.00
C PHE A 33 1.54 -2.22 -4.67
N ASN A 34 1.92 -1.95 -5.92
CA ASN A 34 2.81 -2.87 -6.66
C ASN A 34 4.27 -2.93 -6.15
N ILE A 35 4.93 -1.78 -5.99
CA ILE A 35 6.37 -1.71 -5.61
C ILE A 35 6.53 -0.77 -4.42
N PHE A 36 5.89 0.38 -4.51
CA PHE A 36 5.91 1.41 -3.49
C PHE A 36 4.66 2.27 -3.68
N LEU A 37 4.09 2.76 -2.58
CA LEU A 37 3.00 3.72 -2.62
C LEU A 37 3.54 5.05 -2.07
N PRO A 38 3.73 6.07 -2.93
CA PRO A 38 4.22 7.38 -2.50
C PRO A 38 3.37 8.01 -1.40
N GLU A 39 4.00 8.75 -0.49
CA GLU A 39 3.34 9.35 0.68
C GLU A 39 2.20 10.30 0.29
N ASP A 40 2.39 11.11 -0.75
CA ASP A 40 1.37 11.99 -1.33
C ASP A 40 0.15 11.20 -1.85
N VAL A 41 0.39 10.02 -2.40
CA VAL A 41 -0.67 9.11 -2.87
C VAL A 41 -1.36 8.42 -1.68
N GLN A 42 -0.63 8.09 -0.61
CA GLN A 42 -1.22 7.59 0.64
C GLN A 42 -2.14 8.64 1.26
N GLU A 43 -1.68 9.89 1.36
CA GLU A 43 -2.47 11.01 1.86
C GLU A 43 -3.72 11.21 1.01
N LEU A 44 -3.59 11.21 -0.32
CA LEU A 44 -4.71 11.33 -1.25
C LEU A 44 -5.75 10.21 -1.04
N LEU A 45 -5.30 8.97 -0.86
CA LEU A 45 -6.18 7.83 -0.59
C LEU A 45 -6.97 8.03 0.71
N LEU A 46 -6.31 8.47 1.79
CA LEU A 46 -6.96 8.72 3.08
C LEU A 46 -7.98 9.87 2.99
N ASN A 47 -7.60 10.98 2.34
CA ASN A 47 -8.44 12.16 2.14
C ASN A 47 -9.66 11.88 1.26
N LYS A 48 -9.57 10.90 0.35
CA LYS A 48 -10.69 10.44 -0.47
C LYS A 48 -11.53 9.34 0.18
N THR A 49 -11.14 8.84 1.35
CA THR A 49 -11.83 7.74 2.05
C THR A 49 -12.18 8.14 3.48
N VAL A 50 -11.43 7.68 4.48
CA VAL A 50 -11.73 7.84 5.90
C VAL A 50 -11.75 9.30 6.36
N ASN A 51 -10.92 10.16 5.74
CA ASN A 51 -10.84 11.58 6.05
C ASN A 51 -11.72 12.44 5.13
N SER A 52 -12.50 11.82 4.24
CA SER A 52 -13.38 12.58 3.34
C SER A 52 -14.45 13.32 4.13
N GLU A 53 -14.76 14.55 3.70
CA GLU A 53 -15.82 15.37 4.32
C GLU A 53 -17.14 14.62 4.44
N LEU A 54 -17.46 13.79 3.44
CA LEU A 54 -18.69 12.99 3.43
C LEU A 54 -18.72 11.98 4.59
N VAL A 55 -17.60 11.31 4.87
CA VAL A 55 -17.50 10.31 5.94
C VAL A 55 -17.40 10.98 7.31
N LEU A 56 -16.73 12.14 7.40
CA LEU A 56 -16.71 12.92 8.64
C LEU A 56 -18.11 13.44 9.00
N LYS A 57 -18.91 13.84 8.01
CA LYS A 57 -20.28 14.34 8.20
C LYS A 57 -21.30 13.22 8.38
N TYR A 58 -21.13 12.11 7.66
CA TYR A 58 -22.03 10.96 7.65
C TYR A 58 -21.21 9.66 7.81
N PRO A 59 -20.84 9.30 9.05
CA PRO A 59 -19.92 8.20 9.29
C PRO A 59 -20.45 6.86 8.80
N ILE A 60 -19.65 6.19 7.98
CA ILE A 60 -19.78 4.75 7.72
C ILE A 60 -19.44 4.00 9.02
N GLN A 61 -19.90 2.76 9.16
CA GLN A 61 -19.59 1.91 10.32
C GLN A 61 -18.10 1.94 10.68
N ILE A 62 -17.78 2.31 11.93
CA ILE A 62 -16.39 2.47 12.38
C ILE A 62 -15.57 1.18 12.23
N LYS A 63 -16.22 0.01 12.40
CA LYS A 63 -15.59 -1.29 12.19
C LYS A 63 -15.09 -1.45 10.76
N TYR A 64 -15.87 -1.02 9.77
CA TYR A 64 -15.50 -1.08 8.37
C TYR A 64 -14.32 -0.14 8.07
N GLN A 65 -14.36 1.09 8.58
CA GLN A 65 -13.25 2.04 8.44
C GLN A 65 -11.95 1.49 9.03
N LYS A 66 -12.01 0.88 10.23
CA LYS A 66 -10.87 0.23 10.87
C LYS A 66 -10.32 -0.94 10.05
N LEU A 67 -11.18 -1.78 9.49
CA LEU A 67 -10.77 -2.89 8.62
C LEU A 67 -10.09 -2.38 7.34
N PHE A 68 -10.60 -1.30 6.76
CA PHE A 68 -10.03 -0.68 5.58
C PHE A 68 -8.61 -0.13 5.86
N LEU A 69 -8.45 0.60 6.96
CA LEU A 69 -7.13 1.12 7.37
C LEU A 69 -6.15 -0.01 7.70
N LYS A 70 -6.61 -1.03 8.43
CA LYS A 70 -5.79 -2.21 8.72
C LYS A 70 -5.29 -2.87 7.45
N TYR A 71 -6.17 -3.06 6.45
CA TYR A 71 -5.77 -3.63 5.17
C TYR A 71 -4.66 -2.83 4.48
N ILE A 72 -4.75 -1.50 4.50
CA ILE A 72 -3.71 -0.63 3.91
C ILE A 72 -2.39 -0.81 4.65
N LEU A 73 -2.40 -0.78 5.99
CA LEU A 73 -1.20 -0.97 6.81
C LEU A 73 -0.56 -2.33 6.54
N ASP A 74 -1.34 -3.42 6.59
CA ASP A 74 -0.87 -4.78 6.32
C ASP A 74 -0.21 -4.87 4.92
N LYS A 75 -0.72 -4.12 3.93
CA LYS A 75 -0.13 -4.07 2.58
C LYS A 75 1.17 -3.28 2.53
N LEU A 76 1.24 -2.11 3.17
CA LEU A 76 2.46 -1.30 3.22
C LEU A 76 3.58 -2.02 3.98
N GLU A 77 3.26 -2.65 5.11
CA GLU A 77 4.20 -3.48 5.88
C GLU A 77 4.75 -4.64 5.03
N SER A 78 3.89 -5.30 4.24
CA SER A 78 4.32 -6.38 3.36
C SER A 78 5.28 -5.91 2.24
N LEU A 79 5.11 -4.69 1.74
CA LEU A 79 6.01 -4.11 0.73
C LEU A 79 7.37 -3.76 1.35
N GLN A 80 7.36 -3.21 2.57
CA GLN A 80 8.59 -2.93 3.28
C GLN A 80 9.38 -4.21 3.57
N ALA A 81 8.72 -5.25 4.09
CA ALA A 81 9.36 -6.54 4.35
C ALA A 81 9.95 -7.16 3.06
N ALA A 82 9.26 -7.05 1.93
CA ALA A 82 9.78 -7.51 0.64
C ALA A 82 11.03 -6.73 0.21
N SER A 83 11.09 -5.42 0.46
CA SER A 83 12.25 -4.59 0.14
C SER A 83 13.48 -4.86 1.02
N GLU A 84 13.29 -5.35 2.25
CA GLU A 84 14.37 -5.67 3.18
C GLU A 84 15.04 -7.02 2.84
N ILE A 85 14.30 -7.97 2.24
CA ILE A 85 14.82 -9.29 1.82
C ILE A 85 15.84 -9.16 0.68
N ASP A 86 15.71 -8.16 -0.19
CA ASP A 86 16.63 -7.92 -1.31
C ASP A 86 18.04 -7.44 -0.87
N LEU A 87 18.23 -7.06 0.40
CA LEU A 87 19.53 -6.61 0.94
C LEU A 87 20.32 -7.71 1.66
N GLU A 88 19.69 -8.80 2.10
CA GLU A 88 20.39 -9.86 2.84
C GLU A 88 20.96 -10.97 1.93
N GLU A 89 20.45 -11.16 0.70
CA GLU A 89 20.96 -12.19 -0.23
C GLU A 89 22.28 -11.82 -0.95
N SER A 90 22.82 -10.60 -0.80
CA SER A 90 24.04 -10.18 -1.51
C SER A 90 25.36 -10.32 -0.74
N THR A 91 25.40 -10.96 0.44
CA THR A 91 26.63 -11.05 1.24
C THR A 91 27.05 -12.50 1.54
N ILE A 92 27.19 -13.33 0.50
CA ILE A 92 28.12 -14.45 0.59
C ILE A 92 29.51 -13.88 0.32
N HIS A 93 30.23 -13.52 1.39
CA HIS A 93 31.66 -13.19 1.31
C HIS A 93 32.44 -14.45 0.88
N ASP A 94 32.81 -14.51 -0.40
CA ASP A 94 33.61 -15.59 -1.02
C ASP A 94 35.12 -15.46 -0.67
N ASP A 95 35.44 -14.56 0.25
CA ASP A 95 36.79 -14.13 0.64
C ASP A 95 37.50 -15.16 1.55
N LEU A 96 36.76 -16.11 2.15
CA LEU A 96 37.29 -17.03 3.15
C LEU A 96 37.99 -18.29 2.59
N TYR A 97 37.99 -18.50 1.27
CA TYR A 97 38.62 -19.66 0.64
C TYR A 97 39.95 -19.36 -0.08
N ARG A 98 40.50 -18.15 0.00
CA ARG A 98 41.69 -17.77 -0.80
C ARG A 98 43.06 -17.94 -0.14
N THR A 99 43.15 -18.28 1.15
CA THR A 99 44.45 -18.46 1.81
C THR A 99 44.54 -19.77 2.58
N ALA A 100 44.58 -20.88 1.85
CA ALA A 100 45.21 -22.11 2.31
C ALA A 100 45.92 -22.76 1.11
N ALA A 101 46.92 -22.08 0.58
CA ALA A 101 47.92 -22.68 -0.29
C ALA A 101 49.12 -23.10 0.58
N TRP A 102 49.39 -24.40 0.57
CA TRP A 102 50.56 -25.05 1.18
C TRP A 102 51.86 -24.60 0.49
#